data_AF-A0A1Q3SWX2-F1
#
_entry.id   AF-A0A1Q3SWX2-F1
#
_cell.length_a   1.000
_cell.length_b   1.000
_cell.length_c   1.000
_cell.angle_alpha   90.00
_cell.angle_beta   90.00
_cell.angle_gamma   90.00
#
_symmetry.space_group_name_H-M   'P 1'
#
loop_
_entity.id
_entity.type
_entity.pdbx_description
1 polymer ?
#
loop_
_entity_poly.entity_id
_entity_poly.type
_entity_poly.pdbx_seq_one_letter_code
_entity_poly.pdbx_strand_id
1 'polypeptide(L)' 'MEDYIEKIKQLPDDRLTSLIDGYRKTLDKLNEQHRMAVQAAMINVADYARGEIEKKQTELVILEKLLAERH' A
#
# COMPACT_ATOMS: atom_id res chain seq x y z
N MET A 1 -9.74 11.92 -6.58
CA MET A 1 -9.47 10.89 -5.55
C MET A 1 -10.74 10.15 -5.14
N GLU A 2 -11.89 10.84 -5.05
CA GLU A 2 -13.19 10.25 -4.68
C GLU A 2 -13.66 9.10 -5.61
N ASP A 3 -13.40 9.20 -6.91
CA ASP A 3 -13.85 8.21 -7.91
C ASP A 3 -13.13 6.83 -7.82
N TYR A 4 -11.99 6.76 -7.13
CA TYR A 4 -11.25 5.49 -6.93
C TYR A 4 -11.79 4.70 -5.73
N ILE A 5 -12.09 5.39 -4.63
CA ILE A 5 -12.63 4.76 -3.41
C ILE A 5 -14.03 4.22 -3.67
N GLU A 6 -14.87 4.94 -4.41
CA GLU A 6 -16.20 4.46 -4.79
C GLU A 6 -16.15 3.18 -5.64
N LYS A 7 -15.16 3.05 -6.54
CA LYS A 7 -14.95 1.80 -7.30
C LYS A 7 -14.48 0.65 -6.40
N ILE A 8 -13.61 0.93 -5.43
CA ILE A 8 -13.15 -0.08 -4.46
C ILE A 8 -14.31 -0.58 -3.58
N LYS A 9 -15.18 0.34 -3.13
CA LYS A 9 -16.37 -0.01 -2.32
C LYS A 9 -17.33 -0.96 -3.03
N GLN A 10 -17.28 -1.04 -4.36
CA GLN A 10 -18.11 -1.96 -5.16
C GLN A 10 -17.39 -3.28 -5.49
N LEU A 11 -16.09 -3.42 -5.17
CA LEU A 11 -15.38 -4.67 -5.40
C LEU A 11 -15.95 -5.78 -4.52
N PRO A 12 -16.13 -7.01 -5.05
CA PRO A 12 -16.41 -8.18 -4.22
C PRO A 12 -15.23 -8.52 -3.29
N ASP A 13 -15.50 -9.24 -2.20
CA ASP A 13 -14.52 -9.46 -1.12
C ASP A 13 -13.28 -10.24 -1.56
N ASP A 14 -13.41 -11.18 -2.51
CA ASP A 14 -12.29 -11.91 -3.11
C ASP A 14 -11.34 -10.98 -3.90
N ARG A 15 -11.91 -10.03 -4.64
CA ARG A 15 -11.17 -8.99 -5.36
C ARG A 15 -10.55 -7.97 -4.43
N LEU A 16 -11.26 -7.58 -3.37
CA LEU A 16 -10.75 -6.68 -2.34
C LEU A 16 -9.58 -7.32 -1.58
N THR A 17 -9.70 -8.59 -1.21
CA THR A 17 -8.62 -9.37 -0.58
C THR A 17 -7.41 -9.49 -1.50
N SER A 18 -7.62 -9.80 -2.78
CA SER A 18 -6.54 -9.85 -3.78
C SER A 18 -5.82 -8.50 -3.93
N LEU A 19 -6.57 -7.39 -3.87
CA LEU A 19 -6.02 -6.05 -3.91
C LEU A 19 -5.17 -5.76 -2.67
N ILE A 20 -5.68 -6.07 -1.47
CA ILE A 20 -4.96 -5.97 -0.20
C ILE A 20 -3.63 -6.74 -0.26
N ASP A 21 -3.64 -7.97 -0.76
CA ASP A 21 -2.42 -8.77 -0.91
C ASP A 21 -1.42 -8.16 -1.91
N GLY A 22 -1.92 -7.56 -2.98
CA GLY A 22 -1.10 -6.79 -3.93
C GLY A 22 -0.43 -5.58 -3.28
N TYR A 23 -1.14 -4.88 -2.40
CA TYR A 23 -0.61 -3.76 -1.63
C TYR A 23 0.46 -4.20 -0.62
N ARG A 24 0.22 -5.29 0.11
CA ARG A 24 1.21 -5.88 1.04
C ARG A 24 2.50 -6.24 0.32
N LYS A 25 2.42 -6.94 -0.83
CA LYS A 25 3.60 -7.26 -1.65
C LYS A 25 4.32 -6.02 -2.16
N THR A 26 3.58 -4.97 -2.51
CA THR A 26 4.17 -3.69 -2.93
C THR A 26 4.93 -3.04 -1.78
N LEU A 27 4.34 -3.01 -0.58
CA LEU A 27 4.97 -2.49 0.63
C LEU A 27 6.22 -3.26 1.00
N ASP A 28 6.22 -4.59 0.89
CA ASP A 28 7.42 -5.40 1.15
C ASP A 28 8.59 -5.00 0.25
N LYS A 29 8.32 -4.82 -1.05
CA LYS A 29 9.33 -4.37 -2.03
C LYS A 29 9.82 -2.95 -1.75
N LEU A 30 8.92 -2.03 -1.43
CA LEU A 30 9.30 -0.66 -1.11
C LEU A 30 10.13 -0.60 0.17
N ASN A 31 9.79 -1.39 1.18
CA ASN A 31 10.58 -1.53 2.41
C ASN A 31 11.97 -2.12 2.13
N GLU A 32 12.08 -3.11 1.24
CA GLU A 32 13.37 -3.63 0.80
C GLU A 32 14.20 -2.56 0.09
N GLN A 33 13.61 -1.81 -0.84
CA GLN A 33 14.26 -0.69 -1.53
C GLN A 33 14.72 0.39 -0.55
N HIS A 34 13.88 0.74 0.43
CA HIS A 34 14.24 1.70 1.46
C HIS A 34 15.45 1.21 2.28
N ARG A 35 15.42 -0.04 2.75
CA ARG A 35 16.55 -0.64 3.50
C ARG A 35 17.84 -0.64 2.67
N MET A 36 17.77 -1.05 1.40
CA MET A 36 18.93 -1.03 0.49
C MET A 36 19.45 0.39 0.24
N ALA A 37 18.56 1.36 0.03
CA ALA A 37 18.94 2.76 -0.20
C ALA A 37 19.60 3.38 1.03
N VAL A 38 19.10 3.09 2.23
CA VAL A 38 19.73 3.50 3.49
C VAL A 38 21.12 2.87 3.64
N GLN A 39 21.24 1.57 3.39
CA GLN A 39 22.54 0.88 3.46
C GLN A 39 23.56 1.43 2.45
N ALA A 40 23.11 1.84 1.27
CA ALA A 40 23.93 2.44 0.23
C ALA A 40 24.17 3.96 0.42
N ALA A 41 23.67 4.56 1.52
CA ALA A 41 23.70 6.00 1.77
C ALA A 41 23.09 6.86 0.64
N MET A 42 22.11 6.31 -0.08
CA MET A 42 21.39 6.98 -1.17
C MET A 42 20.18 7.74 -0.62
N ILE A 43 20.41 8.91 -0.01
CA ILE A 43 19.41 9.70 0.72
C ILE A 43 18.15 9.97 -0.12
N ASN A 44 18.30 10.46 -1.36
CA ASN A 44 17.16 10.77 -2.24
C ASN A 44 16.27 9.55 -2.53
N VAL A 45 16.88 8.36 -2.67
CA VAL A 45 16.14 7.13 -2.95
C VAL A 45 15.45 6.63 -1.68
N ALA A 46 16.11 6.75 -0.52
CA ALA A 46 15.54 6.38 0.76
C ALA A 46 14.31 7.24 1.11
N ASP A 47 14.40 8.56 0.88
CA ASP A 47 13.30 9.51 1.14
C ASP A 47 12.12 9.27 0.19
N TYR A 48 12.39 9.03 -1.09
CA TYR A 48 11.35 8.67 -2.05
C TYR A 48 10.64 7.36 -1.65
N ALA A 49 11.41 6.31 -1.35
CA ALA A 49 10.86 5.02 -0.95
C ALA A 49 10.00 5.17 0.32
N ARG A 50 10.45 5.96 1.29
CA ARG A 50 9.70 6.26 2.51
C ARG A 50 8.36 6.95 2.20
N GLY A 51 8.36 7.99 1.38
CA GLY A 51 7.13 8.69 1.00
C GLY A 51 6.11 7.78 0.31
N GLU A 52 6.58 6.86 -0.54
CA GLU A 52 5.72 5.87 -1.19
C GLU A 52 5.20 4.80 -0.21
N ILE A 53 6.02 4.36 0.76
CA ILE A 53 5.59 3.46 1.85
C ILE A 53 4.46 4.09 2.66
N GLU A 54 4.62 5.35 3.08
CA GLU A 54 3.62 6.06 3.90
C GLU A 54 2.26 6.16 3.18
N LYS A 55 2.27 6.50 1.89
CA LYS A 55 1.05 6.52 1.06
C LYS A 55 0.42 5.14 0.95
N LYS A 56 1.20 4.12 0.60
CA LYS A 56 0.69 2.75 0.39
C LYS A 56 0.18 2.11 1.67
N GLN A 57 0.80 2.40 2.81
CA GLN A 57 0.32 1.94 4.12
C GLN A 57 -1.02 2.57 4.47
N THR A 58 -1.20 3.86 4.18
CA THR A 58 -2.48 4.55 4.41
C THR A 58 -3.60 3.95 3.55
N GLU A 59 -3.31 3.72 2.27
CA GLU A 59 -4.24 3.06 1.34
C GLU A 59 -4.59 1.64 1.80
N LEU A 60 -3.59 0.85 2.23
CA LEU A 60 -3.80 -0.51 2.74
C LEU A 60 -4.73 -0.53 3.96
N VAL A 61 -4.53 0.37 4.93
CA VAL A 61 -5.40 0.45 6.11
C VAL A 61 -6.85 0.76 5.74
N ILE A 62 -7.08 1.59 4.73
CA ILE A 62 -8.44 1.87 4.24
C ILE A 62 -9.06 0.61 3.65
N LEU A 63 -8.31 -0.14 2.83
CA LEU A 63 -8.78 -1.39 2.23
C LEU A 63 -9.11 -2.45 3.30
N GLU A 64 -8.26 -2.59 4.30
CA GLU A 64 -8.46 -3.54 5.41
C GLU A 64 -9.69 -3.18 6.25
N LYS A 65 -9.91 -1.90 6.53
CA LYS A 65 -11.14 -1.42 7.20
C LYS A 65 -12.38 -1.71 6.36
N LEU A 66 -12.34 -1.43 5.06
CA LEU A 66 -13.45 -1.70 4.14
C LEU A 66 -13.81 -3.18 4.08
N LEU A 67 -12.83 -4.08 4.12
CA LEU A 67 -13.09 -5.51 4.16
C LEU A 67 -13.68 -5.93 5.52
N ALA A 68 -13.10 -5.45 6.63
CA ALA A 68 -13.57 -5.77 7.97
C ALA A 68 -15.01 -5.30 8.26
N GLU A 69 -15.43 -4.15 7.72
CA GLU A 69 -16.78 -3.62 7.88
C GLU A 69 -17.87 -4.45 7.17
N ARG A 70 -17.49 -5.37 6.27
CA ARG A 70 -18.41 -6.24 5.52
C ARG A 70 -18.61 -7.63 6.15
N HIS A 71 -17.74 -8.02 7.08
CA HIS A 71 -17.75 -9.32 7.77
C HIS A 71 -18.30 -9.21 9.19
#